data_AF-A0A7C9RSL4-F1
#
_entry.id   AF-A0A7C9RSL4-F1
#
_cell.length_a   1.000
_cell.length_b   1.000
_cell.length_c   1.000
_cell.angle_alpha   90.00
_cell.angle_beta   90.00
_cell.angle_gamma   90.00
#
_symmetry.space_group_name_H-M   'P 1'
#
loop_
_entity.id
_entity.type
_entity.pdbx_description
1 polymer ?
#
loop_
_entity_poly.entity_id
_entity_poly.type
_entity_poly.pdbx_seq_one_letter_code
_entity_poly.pdbx_strand_id
1 'polypeptide(L)'
;MLDWMTSLSDTPHCSHRNHTELPLTSDCRGSFDVLAHALAQCHVDRVTGALCVVGDVGGIFHLRDGAVVAVESPGSPGAKELLPHSGSAEAQVVAAAAVQDGAFAIAAGAVERCVLGESIDVPSLFVPDGADPDLLLTETARRLDAVASLAFPLSPYRDRVVPARELESSTLTAKRREIIEHATGRRSARDIAFAVGRGLYPVTVEISRMLGEELLEIAPPETSFSFSQWGLGSLLPRVEPDRPS
;
A
#
# COMPACT_ATOMS: atom_id res chain seq x y z
N MET A 1 -66.57 10.76 -8.76
CA MET A 1 -65.34 11.59 -8.82
C MET A 1 -64.62 11.37 -7.50
N LEU A 2 -63.72 10.38 -7.41
CA LEU A 2 -62.26 10.45 -7.71
C LEU A 2 -61.59 11.41 -6.69
N ASP A 3 -60.67 11.03 -5.80
CA ASP A 3 -59.44 10.27 -6.06
C ASP A 3 -58.79 9.60 -4.81
N TRP A 4 -57.87 8.70 -5.15
CA TRP A 4 -57.03 7.71 -4.50
C TRP A 4 -55.81 8.25 -3.70
N MET A 5 -55.30 7.35 -2.84
CA MET A 5 -53.90 7.13 -2.36
C MET A 5 -52.82 8.21 -2.53
N THR A 6 -52.10 8.50 -1.43
CA THR A 6 -50.61 8.51 -1.24
C THR A 6 -50.34 9.04 0.19
N SER A 7 -49.36 8.62 0.99
CA SER A 7 -48.00 8.14 0.71
C SER A 7 -47.47 7.33 1.91
N LEU A 8 -46.89 6.16 1.62
CA LEU A 8 -45.94 5.45 2.47
C LEU A 8 -44.58 6.16 2.36
N SER A 9 -43.96 6.52 3.50
CA SER A 9 -42.50 6.42 3.73
C SER A 9 -42.10 7.14 5.02
N ASP A 10 -42.17 6.44 6.16
CA ASP A 10 -41.36 6.81 7.31
C ASP A 10 -39.93 6.36 7.00
N THR A 11 -39.12 7.34 6.61
CA THR A 11 -37.70 7.18 6.36
C THR A 11 -36.98 7.03 7.70
N PRO A 12 -36.07 6.05 7.89
CA PRO A 12 -35.16 6.11 9.01
C PRO A 12 -34.26 7.33 8.81
N HIS A 13 -34.42 8.28 9.73
CA HIS A 13 -33.64 9.49 9.86
C HIS A 13 -32.15 9.15 9.76
N CYS A 14 -31.53 9.48 8.63
CA CYS A 14 -30.11 9.30 8.41
C CYS A 14 -29.40 10.28 9.36
N SER A 15 -28.95 9.74 10.49
CA SER A 15 -28.24 10.48 11.51
C SER A 15 -26.99 11.07 10.88
N HIS A 16 -26.98 12.39 10.72
CA HIS A 16 -25.81 13.19 10.38
C HIS A 16 -24.70 12.83 11.38
N ARG A 17 -23.78 11.93 10.98
CA ARG A 17 -22.51 11.78 11.68
C ARG A 17 -21.63 12.93 11.24
N ASN A 18 -21.37 13.81 12.20
CA ASN A 18 -20.39 14.86 12.10
C ASN A 18 -19.02 14.25 11.77
N HIS A 19 -18.63 14.29 10.50
CA HIS A 19 -17.24 14.11 10.09
C HIS A 19 -16.44 15.31 10.59
N THR A 20 -16.02 15.23 11.85
CA THR A 20 -14.99 16.10 12.41
C THR A 20 -13.88 15.22 12.96
N GLU A 21 -13.28 14.42 12.07
CA GLU A 21 -11.95 13.86 12.30
C GLU A 21 -10.99 14.52 11.30
N LEU A 22 -10.26 15.45 11.91
CA LEU A 22 -9.03 16.16 11.59
C LEU A 22 -8.20 15.71 10.36
N PRO A 23 -7.46 16.65 9.74
CA PRO A 23 -6.64 16.40 8.57
C PRO A 23 -5.46 15.46 8.88
N LEU A 24 -5.02 14.70 7.87
CA LEU A 24 -3.88 13.77 7.88
C LEU A 24 -2.49 14.42 8.14
N THR A 25 -2.36 15.53 8.88
CA THR A 25 -1.26 16.48 8.63
C THR A 25 -0.37 16.91 9.81
N SER A 26 -0.33 16.20 10.94
CA SER A 26 0.64 16.52 12.02
C SER A 26 1.70 15.44 12.25
N ASP A 27 1.31 14.17 12.35
CA ASP A 27 2.22 13.11 12.81
C ASP A 27 3.12 12.54 11.71
N CYS A 28 2.63 12.49 10.46
CA CYS A 28 3.39 11.94 9.33
C CYS A 28 4.61 12.80 8.95
N ARG A 29 4.55 14.13 9.16
CA ARG A 29 5.65 15.03 8.83
C ARG A 29 6.84 14.80 9.77
N GLY A 30 6.56 14.68 11.07
CA GLY A 30 7.58 14.33 12.07
C GLY A 30 8.19 12.95 11.82
N SER A 31 7.39 11.96 11.42
CA SER A 31 7.91 10.64 11.03
C SER A 31 8.81 10.70 9.78
N PHE A 32 8.42 11.45 8.74
CA PHE A 32 9.24 11.60 7.54
C PHE A 32 10.55 12.36 7.81
N ASP A 33 10.52 13.37 8.67
CA ASP A 33 11.70 14.14 9.06
C ASP A 33 12.77 13.27 9.76
N VAL A 34 12.37 12.25 10.53
CA VAL A 34 13.29 11.26 11.13
C VAL A 34 14.05 10.48 10.07
N LEU A 35 13.33 9.99 9.04
CA LEU A 35 13.95 9.28 7.92
C LEU A 35 14.88 10.21 7.13
N ALA A 36 14.41 11.42 6.82
CA ALA A 36 15.17 12.40 6.07
C ALA A 36 16.48 12.77 6.77
N HIS A 37 16.43 13.02 8.08
CA HIS A 37 17.60 13.32 8.88
C HIS A 37 18.60 12.16 8.90
N ALA A 38 18.13 10.93 9.10
CA ALA A 38 18.99 9.75 9.15
C ALA A 38 19.70 9.51 7.80
N LEU A 39 18.99 9.63 6.68
CA LEU A 39 19.57 9.47 5.34
C LEU A 39 20.55 10.59 4.98
N ALA A 40 20.23 11.84 5.33
CA ALA A 40 21.15 12.97 5.13
C ALA A 40 22.45 12.78 5.93
N GLN A 41 22.35 12.29 7.18
CA GLN A 41 23.53 11.98 7.98
C GLN A 41 24.35 10.85 7.35
N CYS A 42 23.70 9.78 6.88
CA CYS A 42 24.38 8.69 6.17
C CYS A 42 25.10 9.16 4.90
N HIS A 43 24.52 10.12 4.19
CA HIS A 43 25.10 10.72 3.00
C HIS A 43 26.40 11.48 3.33
N VAL A 44 26.33 12.36 4.32
CA VAL A 44 27.48 13.17 4.79
C VAL A 44 28.61 12.27 5.29
N ASP A 45 28.27 11.24 6.07
CA ASP A 45 29.22 10.30 6.65
C ASP A 45 29.72 9.25 5.64
N ARG A 46 29.22 9.27 4.40
CA ARG A 46 29.53 8.32 3.32
C ARG A 46 29.34 6.85 3.75
N VAL A 47 28.28 6.60 4.51
CA VAL A 47 27.99 5.28 5.08
C VAL A 47 27.91 4.22 3.98
N THR A 48 28.55 3.09 4.23
CA THR A 48 28.35 1.85 3.48
C THR A 48 27.83 0.79 4.44
N GLY A 49 26.64 0.26 4.16
CA GLY A 49 25.95 -0.65 5.08
C GLY A 49 24.43 -0.59 4.89
N ALA A 50 23.67 -0.78 5.98
CA ALA A 50 22.22 -0.66 5.96
C ALA A 50 21.70 0.33 7.00
N LEU A 51 20.68 1.09 6.60
CA LEU A 51 19.84 1.87 7.50
C LEU A 51 18.49 1.15 7.65
N CYS A 52 18.27 0.53 8.81
CA CYS A 52 17.02 -0.14 9.15
C CYS A 52 16.02 0.88 9.68
N VAL A 53 14.84 0.93 9.08
CA VAL A 53 13.74 1.81 9.47
C VAL A 53 12.68 0.96 10.17
N VAL A 54 12.38 1.35 11.42
CA VAL A 54 11.36 0.70 12.24
C VAL A 54 10.12 1.58 12.27
N GLY A 55 8.95 0.97 12.05
CA GLY A 55 7.66 1.64 12.03
C GLY A 55 6.56 0.71 11.49
N ASP A 56 5.38 1.26 11.22
CA ASP A 56 4.18 0.52 10.76
C ASP A 56 4.47 -0.37 9.54
N VAL A 57 5.27 0.16 8.61
CA VAL A 57 5.70 -0.54 7.39
C VAL A 57 7.16 -0.94 7.50
N GLY A 58 8.03 0.01 7.88
CA GLY A 58 9.46 -0.20 8.01
C GLY A 58 10.15 -0.66 6.72
N GLY A 59 11.46 -0.89 6.82
CA GLY A 59 12.27 -1.38 5.70
C GLY A 59 13.76 -1.15 5.90
N ILE A 60 14.53 -1.41 4.87
CA ILE A 60 16.00 -1.33 4.88
C ILE A 60 16.43 -0.50 3.68
N PHE A 61 17.18 0.57 3.92
CA PHE A 61 17.93 1.27 2.88
C PHE A 61 19.35 0.70 2.84
N HIS A 62 19.74 0.15 1.71
CA HIS A 62 21.11 -0.30 1.47
C HIS A 62 21.92 0.86 0.91
N LEU A 63 23.04 1.16 1.57
CA LEU A 63 23.88 2.31 1.30
C LEU A 63 25.27 1.86 0.84
N ARG A 64 25.80 2.55 -0.17
CA ARG A 64 27.19 2.44 -0.60
C ARG A 64 27.74 3.84 -0.77
N ASP A 65 28.79 4.16 -0.03
CA ASP A 65 29.47 5.45 -0.10
C ASP A 65 28.51 6.65 0.05
N GLY A 66 27.52 6.51 0.94
CA GLY A 66 26.49 7.52 1.19
C GLY A 66 25.34 7.59 0.17
N ALA A 67 25.35 6.75 -0.89
CA ALA A 67 24.27 6.67 -1.87
C ALA A 67 23.36 5.45 -1.62
N VAL A 68 22.05 5.58 -1.90
CA VAL A 68 21.08 4.48 -1.74
C VAL A 68 21.11 3.57 -2.95
N VAL A 69 21.60 2.34 -2.79
CA VAL A 69 21.70 1.38 -3.90
C VAL A 69 20.47 0.47 -4.02
N ALA A 70 19.76 0.24 -2.91
CA ALA A 70 18.53 -0.53 -2.89
C ALA A 70 17.66 -0.14 -1.68
N VAL A 71 16.35 -0.38 -1.79
CA VAL A 71 15.40 -0.26 -0.68
C VAL A 71 14.56 -1.52 -0.63
N GLU A 72 14.53 -2.16 0.52
CA GLU A 72 13.66 -3.30 0.79
C GLU A 72 12.60 -2.87 1.78
N SER A 73 11.32 -3.06 1.42
CA SER A 73 10.22 -2.84 2.34
C SER A 73 9.18 -3.91 2.09
N PRO A 74 8.61 -4.51 3.15
CA PRO A 74 7.45 -5.37 2.95
C PRO A 74 6.31 -4.53 2.31
N GLY A 75 6.31 -3.21 2.50
CA GLY A 75 5.37 -2.22 1.98
C GLY A 75 5.22 -2.13 0.46
N SER A 76 6.19 -2.60 -0.32
CA SER A 76 6.22 -2.41 -1.77
C SER A 76 6.87 -3.59 -2.47
N PRO A 77 6.43 -3.94 -3.68
CA PRO A 77 7.17 -4.86 -4.53
C PRO A 77 8.60 -4.38 -4.80
N GLY A 78 9.58 -5.25 -4.56
CA GLY A 78 10.98 -4.99 -4.87
C GLY A 78 11.30 -5.25 -6.34
N ALA A 79 12.56 -5.06 -6.71
CA ALA A 79 12.99 -5.23 -8.10
C ALA A 79 12.71 -6.65 -8.62
N LYS A 80 12.85 -7.67 -7.77
CA LYS A 80 12.61 -9.09 -8.15
C LYS A 80 11.14 -9.35 -8.48
N GLU A 81 10.22 -8.71 -7.77
CA GLU A 81 8.77 -8.83 -7.96
C GLU A 81 8.30 -8.05 -9.20
N LEU A 82 8.99 -6.96 -9.55
CA LEU A 82 8.69 -6.12 -10.72
C LEU A 82 9.28 -6.70 -12.02
N LEU A 83 10.43 -7.36 -11.96
CA LEU A 83 11.16 -7.89 -13.12
C LEU A 83 10.35 -8.82 -14.04
N PRO A 84 9.48 -9.75 -13.58
CA PRO A 84 8.70 -10.60 -14.48
C PRO A 84 7.82 -9.83 -15.49
N HIS A 85 7.58 -8.56 -15.20
CA HIS A 85 6.79 -7.65 -16.02
C HIS A 85 7.66 -6.72 -16.90
N SER A 86 8.99 -6.91 -16.89
CA SER A 86 10.00 -6.09 -17.55
C SER A 86 11.08 -6.97 -18.22
N GLY A 87 11.73 -6.48 -19.27
CA GLY A 87 12.84 -7.22 -19.90
C GLY A 87 14.13 -7.18 -19.05
N SER A 88 15.06 -8.13 -19.19
CA SER A 88 16.34 -8.08 -18.43
C SER A 88 17.19 -6.84 -18.76
N ALA A 89 17.02 -6.28 -19.96
CA ALA A 89 17.61 -5.00 -20.37
C ALA A 89 17.09 -3.80 -19.56
N GLU A 90 15.97 -3.95 -18.86
CA GLU A 90 15.32 -2.90 -18.06
C GLU A 90 15.63 -3.04 -16.55
N ALA A 91 16.50 -3.98 -16.16
CA ALA A 91 16.77 -4.27 -14.75
C ALA A 91 17.19 -3.06 -13.92
N GLN A 92 17.93 -2.11 -14.51
CA GLN A 92 18.32 -0.86 -13.82
C GLN A 92 17.14 0.08 -13.61
N VAL A 93 16.25 0.21 -14.60
CA VAL A 93 15.03 1.02 -14.50
C VAL A 93 14.10 0.42 -13.44
N VAL A 94 13.98 -0.90 -13.42
CA VAL A 94 13.21 -1.63 -12.42
C VAL A 94 13.80 -1.48 -11.01
N ALA A 95 15.12 -1.56 -10.87
CA ALA A 95 15.79 -1.33 -9.59
C ALA A 95 15.58 0.09 -9.07
N ALA A 96 15.69 1.10 -9.94
CA ALA A 96 15.43 2.50 -9.59
C ALA A 96 13.95 2.71 -9.19
N ALA A 97 13.01 2.12 -9.92
CA ALA A 97 11.59 2.17 -9.57
C ALA A 97 11.32 1.51 -8.21
N ALA A 98 11.94 0.36 -7.93
CA ALA A 98 11.83 -0.32 -6.65
C ALA A 98 12.41 0.51 -5.49
N VAL A 99 13.53 1.20 -5.69
CA VAL A 99 14.09 2.14 -4.69
C VAL A 99 13.10 3.26 -4.37
N GLN A 100 12.54 3.89 -5.39
CA GLN A 100 11.59 4.99 -5.20
C GLN A 100 10.29 4.53 -4.54
N ASP A 101 9.79 3.34 -4.90
CA ASP A 101 8.56 2.80 -4.35
C ASP A 101 8.75 2.25 -2.93
N GLY A 102 9.91 1.68 -2.62
CA GLY A 102 10.29 1.31 -1.26
C GLY A 102 10.38 2.53 -0.35
N ALA A 103 11.01 3.61 -0.81
CA ALA A 103 11.10 4.85 -0.06
C ALA A 103 9.70 5.48 0.16
N PHE A 104 8.89 5.55 -0.89
CA PHE A 104 7.49 5.97 -0.78
C PHE A 104 6.71 5.09 0.20
N ALA A 105 6.93 3.78 0.17
CA ALA A 105 6.21 2.86 1.03
C ALA A 105 6.53 3.06 2.52
N ILE A 106 7.82 3.17 2.84
CA ILE A 106 8.28 3.43 4.20
C ILE A 106 7.72 4.78 4.70
N ALA A 107 7.79 5.81 3.87
CA ALA A 107 7.37 7.17 4.22
C ALA A 107 5.85 7.35 4.28
N ALA A 108 5.07 6.53 3.57
CA ALA A 108 3.61 6.51 3.66
C ALA A 108 3.12 5.82 4.94
N GLY A 109 3.99 5.09 5.64
CA GLY A 109 3.75 4.57 6.99
C GLY A 109 4.34 5.47 8.07
N ALA A 110 3.98 5.21 9.33
CA ALA A 110 4.63 5.85 10.46
C ALA A 110 6.07 5.34 10.59
N VAL A 111 7.03 6.25 10.77
CA VAL A 111 8.43 5.95 11.07
C VAL A 111 8.68 6.29 12.53
N GLU A 112 9.12 5.30 13.30
CA GLU A 112 9.43 5.46 14.73
C GLU A 112 10.90 5.76 14.96
N ARG A 113 11.79 5.04 14.27
CA ARG A 113 13.24 5.23 14.38
C ARG A 113 14.00 4.66 13.19
N CYS A 114 15.21 5.14 13.01
CA CYS A 114 16.20 4.60 12.07
C CYS A 114 17.42 4.09 12.85
N VAL A 115 17.95 2.94 12.48
CA VAL A 115 19.09 2.29 13.13
C VAL A 115 20.10 1.89 12.06
N LEU A 116 21.34 2.33 12.22
CA LEU A 116 22.44 1.85 11.37
C LEU A 116 22.82 0.43 11.77
N GLY A 117 22.89 -0.44 10.76
CA GLY A 117 23.31 -1.82 10.90
C GLY A 117 24.45 -2.17 9.95
N GLU A 118 25.25 -3.13 10.37
CA GLU A 118 26.25 -3.78 9.53
C GLU A 118 25.53 -4.80 8.62
N SER A 119 24.87 -4.38 7.55
CA SER A 119 24.37 -5.32 6.54
C SER A 119 25.32 -5.38 5.36
N ILE A 120 25.78 -6.60 5.05
CA ILE A 120 26.71 -6.92 3.96
C ILE A 120 25.97 -7.63 2.81
N ASP A 121 24.71 -8.03 3.01
CA ASP A 121 23.91 -8.68 1.97
C ASP A 121 23.34 -7.61 1.04
N VAL A 122 24.10 -7.30 -0.02
CA VAL A 122 23.67 -6.38 -1.07
C VAL A 122 22.62 -7.09 -1.92
N PRO A 123 21.43 -6.50 -2.13
CA PRO A 123 20.40 -7.12 -2.94
C PRO A 123 20.93 -7.41 -4.35
N SER A 124 20.54 -8.55 -4.93
CA SER A 124 21.04 -8.98 -6.25
C SER A 124 20.67 -8.02 -7.38
N LEU A 125 19.71 -7.13 -7.15
CA LEU A 125 19.28 -6.06 -8.05
C LEU A 125 19.36 -4.75 -7.29
N PHE A 126 20.22 -3.85 -7.77
CA PHE A 126 20.49 -2.56 -7.14
C PHE A 126 20.79 -1.53 -8.24
N VAL A 127 20.76 -0.26 -7.86
CA VAL A 127 21.11 0.87 -8.73
C VAL A 127 22.64 1.02 -8.72
N PRO A 128 23.36 0.81 -9.85
CA PRO A 128 24.82 0.75 -9.87
C PRO A 128 25.51 2.02 -9.35
N ASP A 129 24.99 3.19 -9.75
CA ASP A 129 25.54 4.49 -9.35
C ASP A 129 24.99 4.98 -8.01
N GLY A 130 24.03 4.25 -7.42
CA GLY A 130 23.26 4.69 -6.27
C GLY A 130 22.33 5.86 -6.57
N ALA A 131 21.24 5.96 -5.82
CA ALA A 131 20.37 7.12 -5.78
C ALA A 131 20.91 8.12 -4.75
N ASP A 132 20.97 9.38 -5.13
CA ASP A 132 21.23 10.48 -4.23
C ASP A 132 20.12 10.56 -3.16
N PRO A 133 20.44 10.53 -1.86
CA PRO A 133 19.43 10.53 -0.80
C PRO A 133 18.54 11.77 -0.79
N ASP A 134 19.07 12.95 -1.09
CA ASP A 134 18.30 14.19 -1.07
C ASP A 134 17.30 14.24 -2.23
N LEU A 135 17.72 13.81 -3.42
CA LEU A 135 16.83 13.66 -4.57
C LEU A 135 15.76 12.59 -4.31
N LEU A 136 16.12 11.47 -3.69
CA LEU A 136 15.17 10.40 -3.34
C LEU A 136 14.13 10.88 -2.33
N LEU A 137 14.54 11.62 -1.30
CA LEU A 137 13.65 12.20 -0.29
C LEU A 137 12.74 13.27 -0.91
N THR A 138 13.28 14.12 -1.78
CA THR A 138 12.51 15.14 -2.51
C THR A 138 11.41 14.49 -3.37
N GLU A 139 11.77 13.46 -4.14
CA GLU A 139 10.80 12.71 -4.94
C GLU A 139 9.78 11.98 -4.07
N THR A 140 10.21 11.42 -2.94
CA THR A 140 9.31 10.74 -1.98
C THR A 140 8.28 11.71 -1.40
N ALA A 141 8.72 12.89 -0.94
CA ALA A 141 7.83 13.94 -0.45
C ALA A 141 6.85 14.39 -1.53
N ARG A 142 7.35 14.63 -2.76
CA ARG A 142 6.51 14.99 -3.91
C ARG A 142 5.42 13.95 -4.19
N ARG A 143 5.73 12.66 -4.07
CA ARG A 143 4.77 11.55 -4.25
C ARG A 143 3.71 11.50 -3.15
N LEU A 144 4.11 11.70 -1.89
CA LEU A 144 3.17 11.79 -0.77
C LEU A 144 2.21 12.97 -0.96
N ASP A 145 2.73 14.14 -1.29
CA ASP A 145 1.93 15.34 -1.56
C ASP A 145 0.99 15.13 -2.76
N ALA A 146 1.48 14.45 -3.80
CA ALA A 146 0.67 14.14 -4.98
C ALA A 146 -0.54 13.24 -4.63
N VAL A 147 -0.35 12.22 -3.78
CA VAL A 147 -1.47 11.37 -3.31
C VAL A 147 -2.42 12.14 -2.41
N ALA A 148 -1.88 12.93 -1.46
CA ALA A 148 -2.67 13.75 -0.55
C ALA A 148 -3.52 14.81 -1.28
N SER A 149 -3.09 15.23 -2.48
CA SER A 149 -3.79 16.22 -3.30
C SER A 149 -4.85 15.61 -4.24
N LEU A 150 -5.00 14.28 -4.29
CA LEU A 150 -6.04 13.65 -5.11
C LEU A 150 -7.43 13.88 -4.51
N ALA A 151 -8.46 13.84 -5.35
CA ALA A 151 -9.85 14.00 -4.93
C ALA A 151 -10.26 12.97 -3.84
N PHE A 152 -9.67 11.77 -3.91
CA PHE A 152 -9.81 10.74 -2.88
C PHE A 152 -8.41 10.25 -2.46
N PRO A 153 -7.83 10.78 -1.36
CA PRO A 153 -6.51 10.36 -0.89
C PRO A 153 -6.61 9.01 -0.17
N LEU A 154 -6.11 7.96 -0.83
CA LEU A 154 -6.10 6.59 -0.30
C LEU A 154 -4.90 6.34 0.62
N SER A 155 -5.12 5.68 1.76
CA SER A 155 -4.06 5.06 2.57
C SER A 155 -3.62 3.72 1.95
N PRO A 156 -2.36 3.58 1.48
CA PRO A 156 -1.93 2.40 0.71
C PRO A 156 -2.00 1.06 1.45
N TYR A 157 -2.03 1.09 2.79
CA TYR A 157 -1.96 -0.09 3.66
C TYR A 157 -3.25 -0.38 4.41
N ARG A 158 -4.07 0.66 4.64
CA ARG A 158 -5.23 0.57 5.53
C ARG A 158 -6.52 0.44 4.73
N ASP A 159 -6.61 1.19 3.64
CA ASP A 159 -7.84 1.23 2.86
C ASP A 159 -7.91 0.02 1.93
N ARG A 160 -9.00 -0.74 2.08
CA ARG A 160 -9.32 -1.89 1.23
C ARG A 160 -10.39 -1.48 0.24
N VAL A 161 -10.35 -2.03 -0.96
CA VAL A 161 -11.24 -1.61 -2.05
C VAL A 161 -12.06 -2.76 -2.62
N VAL A 162 -13.29 -2.43 -3.04
CA VAL A 162 -14.22 -3.29 -3.79
C VAL A 162 -14.64 -2.60 -5.10
N PRO A 163 -15.11 -3.34 -6.12
CA PRO A 163 -15.67 -2.74 -7.32
C PRO A 163 -17.00 -2.05 -6.98
N ALA A 164 -17.27 -0.92 -7.61
CA ALA A 164 -18.59 -0.29 -7.53
C ALA A 164 -19.66 -1.18 -8.21
N ARG A 165 -20.91 -1.08 -7.73
CA ARG A 165 -22.02 -1.98 -8.14
C ARG A 165 -22.47 -1.82 -9.60
N GLU A 166 -22.22 -0.66 -10.22
CA GLU A 166 -22.67 -0.32 -11.58
C GLU A 166 -21.47 -0.08 -12.51
N LEU A 167 -20.77 -1.18 -12.85
CA LEU A 167 -19.57 -1.11 -13.66
C LEU A 167 -19.86 -1.32 -15.15
N GLU A 168 -19.92 -0.23 -15.93
CA GLU A 168 -19.97 -0.33 -17.40
C GLU A 168 -18.60 -0.77 -17.95
N SER A 169 -18.42 -2.09 -18.00
CA SER A 169 -17.12 -2.78 -18.18
C SER A 169 -16.45 -2.54 -19.55
N SER A 170 -17.15 -1.98 -20.53
CA SER A 170 -16.69 -1.88 -21.93
C SER A 170 -15.69 -0.75 -22.21
N THR A 171 -15.47 0.17 -21.27
CA THR A 171 -14.57 1.34 -21.43
C THR A 171 -13.26 1.26 -20.62
N LEU A 172 -13.06 0.19 -19.86
CA LEU A 172 -11.95 0.09 -18.92
C LEU A 172 -10.62 -0.30 -19.58
N THR A 173 -9.57 0.46 -19.28
CA THR A 173 -8.18 0.13 -19.64
C THR A 173 -7.77 -1.21 -19.03
N ALA A 174 -6.75 -1.86 -19.62
CA ALA A 174 -6.24 -3.14 -19.11
C ALA A 174 -5.80 -3.06 -17.64
N LYS A 175 -5.10 -1.98 -17.28
CA LYS A 175 -4.65 -1.70 -15.90
C LYS A 175 -5.82 -1.62 -14.92
N ARG A 176 -6.90 -0.92 -15.28
CA ARG A 176 -8.07 -0.76 -14.39
C ARG A 176 -8.82 -2.07 -14.20
N ARG A 177 -8.95 -2.87 -15.27
CA ARG A 177 -9.56 -4.21 -15.19
C ARG A 177 -8.77 -5.13 -14.24
N GLU A 178 -7.44 -5.11 -14.34
CA GLU A 178 -6.56 -5.89 -13.46
C GLU A 178 -6.72 -5.47 -11.98
N ILE A 179 -6.78 -4.17 -11.70
CA ILE A 179 -7.04 -3.66 -10.34
C ILE A 179 -8.40 -4.13 -9.82
N ILE A 180 -9.46 -4.02 -10.63
CA ILE A 180 -10.82 -4.45 -10.26
C ILE A 180 -10.88 -5.95 -9.97
N GLU A 181 -10.18 -6.79 -10.75
CA GLU A 181 -10.09 -8.22 -10.51
C GLU A 181 -9.48 -8.54 -9.13
N HIS A 182 -8.56 -7.71 -8.65
CA HIS A 182 -7.93 -7.88 -7.35
C HIS A 182 -8.61 -7.12 -6.19
N ALA A 183 -9.58 -6.24 -6.45
CA ALA A 183 -10.32 -5.45 -5.47
C ALA A 183 -11.38 -6.30 -4.73
N THR A 184 -10.96 -7.27 -3.94
CA THR A 184 -11.89 -8.23 -3.28
C THR A 184 -12.50 -7.71 -1.97
N GLY A 185 -12.21 -6.49 -1.57
CA GLY A 185 -12.53 -5.94 -0.25
C GLY A 185 -11.60 -6.41 0.87
N ARG A 186 -10.72 -7.38 0.60
CA ARG A 186 -9.66 -7.82 1.52
C ARG A 186 -8.30 -7.25 1.19
N ARG A 187 -8.11 -6.69 -0.01
CA ARG A 187 -6.81 -6.19 -0.46
C ARG A 187 -6.73 -4.67 -0.36
N SER A 188 -5.61 -4.20 0.19
CA SER A 188 -5.17 -2.81 0.12
C SER A 188 -4.46 -2.51 -1.21
N ALA A 189 -4.13 -1.24 -1.47
CA ALA A 189 -3.33 -0.89 -2.65
C ALA A 189 -1.98 -1.62 -2.68
N ARG A 190 -1.35 -1.80 -1.52
CA ARG A 190 -0.15 -2.64 -1.38
C ARG A 190 -0.39 -4.06 -1.86
N ASP A 191 -1.43 -4.72 -1.35
CA ASP A 191 -1.71 -6.11 -1.70
C ASP A 191 -1.99 -6.26 -3.20
N ILE A 192 -2.70 -5.28 -3.79
CA ILE A 192 -2.95 -5.23 -5.23
C ILE A 192 -1.64 -5.03 -5.99
N ALA A 193 -0.77 -4.11 -5.56
CA ALA A 193 0.53 -3.85 -6.21
C ALA A 193 1.40 -5.12 -6.31
N PHE A 194 1.45 -5.92 -5.23
CA PHE A 194 2.10 -7.24 -5.26
C PHE A 194 1.41 -8.20 -6.22
N ALA A 195 0.08 -8.27 -6.21
CA ALA A 195 -0.68 -9.20 -7.05
C ALA A 195 -0.49 -8.92 -8.56
N VAL A 196 -0.44 -7.65 -8.96
CA VAL A 196 -0.28 -7.23 -10.36
C VAL A 196 1.19 -7.06 -10.78
N GLY A 197 2.13 -7.22 -9.84
CA GLY A 197 3.56 -6.96 -10.04
C GLY A 197 3.83 -5.56 -10.60
N ARG A 198 3.29 -4.54 -9.95
CA ARG A 198 3.53 -3.13 -10.27
C ARG A 198 3.96 -2.37 -9.03
N GLY A 199 4.57 -1.22 -9.25
CA GLY A 199 4.94 -0.32 -8.17
C GLY A 199 3.75 0.11 -7.30
N LEU A 200 3.99 0.29 -6.00
CA LEU A 200 3.00 0.74 -5.03
C LEU A 200 2.45 2.13 -5.36
N TYR A 201 3.31 3.10 -5.64
CA TYR A 201 2.90 4.49 -5.91
C TYR A 201 1.95 4.59 -7.12
N PRO A 202 2.29 4.06 -8.31
CA PRO A 202 1.40 4.15 -9.48
C PRO A 202 0.10 3.36 -9.33
N VAL A 203 0.05 2.33 -8.47
CA VAL A 203 -1.18 1.60 -8.13
C VAL A 203 -2.04 2.42 -7.17
N THR A 204 -1.45 3.02 -6.14
CA THR A 204 -2.13 3.89 -5.18
C THR A 204 -2.81 5.08 -5.88
N VAL A 205 -2.08 5.75 -6.77
CA VAL A 205 -2.62 6.87 -7.54
C VAL A 205 -3.76 6.42 -8.47
N GLU A 206 -3.65 5.25 -9.10
CA GLU A 206 -4.72 4.74 -9.95
C GLU A 206 -5.98 4.42 -9.17
N ILE A 207 -5.84 3.72 -8.03
CA ILE A 207 -6.99 3.39 -7.17
C ILE A 207 -7.65 4.66 -6.64
N SER A 208 -6.86 5.65 -6.22
CA SER A 208 -7.38 6.96 -5.78
C SER A 208 -8.18 7.67 -6.87
N ARG A 209 -7.73 7.61 -8.14
CA ARG A 209 -8.50 8.13 -9.28
C ARG A 209 -9.76 7.33 -9.54
N MET A 210 -9.67 6.00 -9.51
CA MET A 210 -10.83 5.11 -9.70
C MET A 210 -11.90 5.32 -8.61
N LEU A 211 -11.50 5.63 -7.37
CA LEU A 211 -12.42 6.03 -6.29
C LEU A 211 -13.10 7.37 -6.60
N GLY A 212 -12.33 8.36 -7.07
CA GLY A 212 -12.89 9.65 -7.50
C GLY A 212 -13.78 9.57 -8.75
N GLU A 213 -13.63 8.51 -9.55
CA GLU A 213 -14.46 8.19 -10.71
C GLU A 213 -15.58 7.19 -10.39
N GLU A 214 -15.78 6.82 -9.12
CA GLU A 214 -16.81 5.88 -8.65
C GLU A 214 -16.72 4.48 -9.29
N LEU A 215 -15.54 4.08 -9.75
CA LEU A 215 -15.27 2.72 -10.27
C LEU A 215 -14.92 1.75 -9.14
N LEU A 216 -14.41 2.27 -8.02
CA LEU A 216 -14.13 1.53 -6.80
C LEU A 216 -14.84 2.21 -5.63
N GLU A 217 -15.03 1.44 -4.56
CA GLU A 217 -15.49 1.93 -3.27
C GLU A 217 -14.54 1.45 -2.18
N ILE A 218 -14.43 2.20 -1.07
CA ILE A 218 -13.77 1.70 0.13
C ILE A 218 -14.63 0.58 0.72
N ALA A 219 -14.02 -0.58 0.90
CA ALA A 219 -14.67 -1.73 1.49
C ALA A 219 -15.15 -1.36 2.91
N PRO A 220 -16.45 -1.55 3.23
CA PRO A 220 -16.93 -1.29 4.58
C PRO A 220 -16.16 -2.17 5.59
N PRO A 221 -16.01 -1.73 6.84
CA PRO A 221 -15.28 -2.51 7.85
C PRO A 221 -15.87 -3.92 8.07
N GLU A 222 -17.15 -4.14 7.73
CA GLU A 222 -17.83 -5.43 7.83
C GLU A 222 -17.37 -6.46 6.78
N THR A 223 -16.93 -6.05 5.59
CA THR A 223 -16.30 -6.97 4.62
C THR A 223 -14.87 -7.37 5.04
N SER A 224 -14.29 -6.70 6.04
CA SER A 224 -13.04 -7.14 6.69
C SER A 224 -13.26 -8.27 7.72
N PHE A 225 -14.50 -8.48 8.18
CA PHE A 225 -14.87 -9.54 9.12
C PHE A 225 -16.14 -10.29 8.65
N SER A 226 -16.08 -10.98 7.52
CA SER A 226 -17.04 -12.05 7.24
C SER A 226 -16.29 -13.35 6.93
N PHE A 227 -16.02 -14.07 8.02
CA PHE A 227 -15.53 -15.45 8.05
C PHE A 227 -16.51 -16.35 8.82
N SER A 228 -17.81 -16.04 8.77
CA SER A 228 -18.81 -16.80 9.53
C SER A 228 -19.48 -17.92 8.74
N GLN A 229 -19.04 -18.26 7.52
CA GLN A 229 -19.78 -19.23 6.70
C GLN A 229 -18.96 -20.27 5.94
N TRP A 230 -17.67 -20.44 6.23
CA TRP A 230 -16.98 -21.68 5.86
C TRP A 230 -17.17 -22.72 6.96
N GLY A 231 -17.99 -23.70 6.62
CA GLY A 231 -18.55 -24.70 7.52
C GLY A 231 -17.50 -25.48 8.30
N LEU A 232 -17.53 -25.31 9.62
CA LEU A 232 -17.11 -26.33 10.57
C LEU A 232 -18.19 -27.41 10.66
N GLY A 233 -18.38 -28.11 9.55
CA GLY A 233 -19.14 -29.35 9.47
C GLY A 233 -18.22 -30.55 9.35
N SER A 234 -17.09 -30.61 10.06
CA SER A 234 -16.21 -31.79 10.02
C SER A 234 -15.18 -31.84 11.16
N LEU A 235 -15.56 -31.58 12.40
CA LEU A 235 -14.78 -32.04 13.55
C LEU A 235 -15.73 -32.64 14.60
N LEU A 236 -16.24 -33.84 14.29
CA LEU A 236 -16.74 -34.71 15.34
C LEU A 236 -15.55 -35.16 16.21
N PRO A 237 -15.68 -35.17 17.54
CA PRO A 237 -14.63 -35.64 18.43
C PRO A 237 -14.40 -37.14 18.19
N ARG A 238 -13.17 -37.50 17.85
CA ARG A 238 -12.73 -38.89 17.83
C ARG A 238 -12.30 -39.24 19.25
N VAL A 239 -13.24 -39.74 20.06
CA VAL A 239 -12.93 -40.51 21.27
C VAL A 239 -13.69 -41.83 21.21
N GLU A 240 -12.90 -42.84 21.51
CA GLU A 240 -12.98 -44.28 21.31
C GLU A 240 -13.89 -44.96 22.35
N PRO A 241 -14.44 -46.16 22.05
CA PRO A 241 -14.79 -47.10 23.11
C PRO A 241 -13.92 -48.36 23.05
N ASP A 242 -13.21 -48.52 24.16
CA ASP A 242 -12.85 -49.75 24.86
C ASP A 242 -13.57 -51.03 24.39
N ARG A 243 -12.80 -52.10 24.17
CA ARG A 243 -13.31 -53.43 23.80
C ARG A 243 -13.15 -54.39 24.98
N PRO A 244 -14.24 -54.99 25.50
CA PRO A 244 -14.14 -56.10 26.42
C PRO A 244 -14.19 -57.45 25.68
N SER A 245 -13.24 -58.32 25.98
CA SER A 245 -13.42 -59.78 26.16
C SER A 245 -12.12 -60.39 26.68
#